data_AF-A0A848M6S2-F1
#
_entry.id   AF-A0A848M6S2-F1
#
_cell.length_a   1.000
_cell.length_b   1.000
_cell.length_c   1.000
_cell.angle_alpha   90.00
_cell.angle_beta   90.00
_cell.angle_gamma   90.00
#
_symmetry.space_group_name_H-M   'P 1'
#
loop_
_entity.id
_entity.type
_entity.pdbx_description
1 polymer ?
#
loop_
_entity_poly.entity_id
_entity_poly.type
_entity_poly.pdbx_seq_one_letter_code
_entity_poly.pdbx_strand_id
1 'polypeptide(L)'
;MAFRTAAGDLVPMSERFIEAVRRWADRVLEAGKDRYGDKQTPLLVDGVRVENGEPVAWLSQGEEWILSNPANQQNLFRTLTGLSQLTGDQRYIKAARLATEYALKHLRYGDLMCWGGHMAYDLNSKKQIHASDKGPQHELKCHYPFYEFMLEINRTETQKMIEAMWESHVRDWNNLEFNRHGQPKEYEGTTYKQGGVWDRSYRSDPVFFTGKGLTFVNAGSDLYYSAAVVGALTKQEAPIEWAERLAARYAETAHPETGMTGYQFSISELPGQRGDRAAHQFGEQLANDQPIEATLSVPGQIHAIAGESALCRMAIYDLLGERGRRFLDWALADLQAYGRYAYDERKNVFHPVLTNGKRLTGLVLEKDGYYGRRGEALSSKPADGLMFWSYAAGYRRSEDPELWHIVRNMGRGLGLGDLDKLRQAGTLLPCGTKCSNTHVLFGLLELAAIHPESHYLTLAEEIGDHILANTFHHGFFLPSKRHVYARFDSIDPLALLHLSAEMQGNRSVIPSYFGGKAFFAADYDGNGHRYDSSFIYSLVKD
;
A
#
# COMPACT_ATOMS: atom_id res chain seq x y z
N MET A 1 6.20 -15.71 26.02
CA MET A 1 4.83 -16.26 26.01
C MET A 1 4.94 -17.68 25.48
N ALA A 2 4.51 -18.72 26.21
CA ALA A 2 4.59 -20.09 25.70
C ALA A 2 3.41 -20.34 24.74
N PHE A 3 3.68 -20.54 23.46
CA PHE A 3 2.66 -20.95 22.50
C PHE A 3 2.40 -22.44 22.64
N ARG A 4 1.11 -22.79 22.65
CA ARG A 4 0.65 -24.17 22.71
C ARG A 4 -0.17 -24.49 21.47
N THR A 5 -0.08 -25.72 20.98
CA THR A 5 -0.93 -26.25 19.92
C THR A 5 -2.40 -26.29 20.38
N ALA A 6 -3.33 -26.54 19.45
CA ALA A 6 -4.73 -26.81 19.80
C ALA A 6 -4.91 -27.99 20.79
N ALA A 7 -3.94 -28.92 20.83
CA ALA A 7 -3.90 -30.05 21.74
C ALA A 7 -3.21 -29.75 23.09
N GLY A 8 -2.65 -28.54 23.27
CA GLY A 8 -2.03 -28.10 24.51
C GLY A 8 -0.52 -28.34 24.63
N ASP A 9 0.12 -28.89 23.59
CA ASP A 9 1.57 -29.16 23.54
C ASP A 9 2.38 -27.89 23.34
N LEU A 10 3.57 -27.82 23.92
CA LEU A 10 4.50 -26.70 23.70
C LEU A 10 4.97 -26.68 22.24
N VAL A 11 4.78 -25.55 21.56
CA VAL A 11 5.30 -25.32 20.20
C VAL A 11 6.79 -25.02 20.29
N PRO A 12 7.66 -25.64 19.46
CA PRO A 12 9.07 -25.26 19.36
C PRO A 12 9.19 -23.75 19.15
N MET A 13 10.18 -23.11 19.77
CA MET A 13 10.38 -21.66 19.63
C MET A 13 10.45 -21.23 18.16
N SER A 14 11.02 -22.05 17.29
CA SER A 14 11.10 -21.83 15.83
C SER A 14 9.76 -21.79 15.10
N GLU A 15 8.66 -22.27 15.70
CA GLU A 15 7.35 -22.39 15.05
C GLU A 15 6.28 -21.46 15.66
N ARG A 16 6.63 -20.70 16.70
CA ARG A 16 5.68 -19.83 17.42
C ARG A 16 4.95 -18.82 16.54
N PHE A 17 5.64 -18.28 15.55
CA PHE A 17 5.09 -17.32 14.59
C PHE A 17 4.05 -17.99 13.69
N ILE A 18 4.39 -19.16 13.12
CA ILE A 18 3.46 -19.96 12.30
C ILE A 18 2.22 -20.33 13.13
N GLU A 19 2.39 -20.74 14.38
CA GLU A 19 1.27 -21.07 15.27
C GLU A 19 0.35 -19.87 15.53
N ALA A 20 0.92 -18.70 15.85
CA ALA A 20 0.13 -17.49 16.08
C ALA A 20 -0.67 -17.11 14.84
N VAL A 21 -0.05 -17.17 13.66
CA VAL A 21 -0.71 -16.90 12.38
C VAL A 21 -1.77 -17.95 12.06
N ARG A 22 -1.54 -19.23 12.39
CA ARG A 22 -2.53 -20.30 12.26
C ARG A 22 -3.78 -20.02 13.10
N ARG A 23 -3.58 -19.67 14.37
CA ARG A 23 -4.67 -19.30 15.29
C ARG A 23 -5.44 -18.07 14.82
N TRP A 24 -4.72 -17.07 14.31
CA TRP A 24 -5.30 -15.90 13.68
C TRP A 24 -6.15 -16.27 12.46
N ALA A 25 -5.60 -17.05 11.53
CA ALA A 25 -6.28 -17.45 10.30
C ALA A 25 -7.54 -18.27 10.59
N ASP A 26 -7.47 -19.18 11.56
CA ASP A 26 -8.65 -19.95 12.01
C ASP A 26 -9.74 -19.03 12.53
N ARG A 27 -9.37 -18.04 13.35
CA ARG A 27 -10.32 -17.07 13.92
C ARG A 27 -10.91 -16.15 12.84
N VAL A 28 -10.10 -15.69 11.90
CA VAL A 28 -10.55 -14.89 10.75
C VAL A 28 -11.52 -15.67 9.87
N LEU A 29 -11.21 -16.93 9.54
CA LEU A 29 -12.09 -17.77 8.72
C LEU A 29 -13.33 -18.25 9.47
N GLU A 30 -13.32 -18.28 10.80
CA GLU A 30 -14.50 -18.56 11.61
C GLU A 30 -15.43 -17.32 11.66
N ALA A 31 -14.91 -16.19 12.11
CA ALA A 31 -15.68 -14.97 12.33
C ALA A 31 -16.04 -14.25 11.03
N GLY A 32 -15.23 -14.44 9.98
CA GLY A 32 -15.30 -13.66 8.76
C GLY A 32 -16.31 -14.14 7.72
N LYS A 33 -16.82 -15.36 7.87
CA LYS A 33 -17.70 -15.99 6.88
C LYS A 33 -18.99 -15.22 6.68
N ASP A 34 -19.39 -15.10 5.42
CA ASP A 34 -20.72 -14.62 5.07
C ASP A 34 -21.82 -15.55 5.59
N ARG A 35 -22.48 -15.11 6.66
CA ARG A 35 -23.66 -15.76 7.28
C ARG A 35 -24.91 -14.87 7.21
N TYR A 36 -24.87 -13.85 6.36
CA TYR A 36 -25.83 -12.74 6.35
C TYR A 36 -26.73 -12.80 5.11
N GLY A 37 -27.89 -12.16 5.19
CA GLY A 37 -28.88 -12.13 4.10
C GLY A 37 -29.38 -13.52 3.65
N ASP A 38 -29.98 -13.56 2.47
CA ASP A 38 -30.69 -14.74 1.96
C ASP A 38 -29.78 -15.81 1.36
N LYS A 39 -28.52 -15.48 1.05
CA LYS A 39 -27.59 -16.37 0.36
C LYS A 39 -26.17 -16.22 0.90
N GLN A 40 -25.61 -17.32 1.39
CA GLN A 40 -24.20 -17.36 1.76
C GLN A 40 -23.30 -17.35 0.51
N THR A 41 -22.22 -16.58 0.59
CA THR A 41 -21.18 -16.51 -0.44
C THR A 41 -19.83 -16.94 0.15
N PRO A 42 -18.82 -17.21 -0.68
CA PRO A 42 -17.45 -17.45 -0.17
C PRO A 42 -16.72 -16.19 0.28
N LEU A 43 -17.35 -15.01 0.21
CA LEU A 43 -16.73 -13.75 0.61
C LEU A 43 -16.53 -13.68 2.12
N LEU A 44 -15.61 -12.81 2.51
CA LEU A 44 -15.29 -12.52 3.90
C LEU A 44 -15.62 -11.05 4.19
N VAL A 45 -16.01 -10.74 5.42
CA VAL A 45 -16.06 -9.34 5.90
C VAL A 45 -14.66 -8.75 6.00
N ASP A 46 -14.53 -7.43 5.89
CA ASP A 46 -13.23 -6.75 6.02
C ASP A 46 -12.66 -6.78 7.45
N GLY A 47 -13.54 -6.94 8.43
CA GLY A 47 -13.19 -6.94 9.83
C GLY A 47 -14.38 -7.24 10.74
N VAL A 48 -14.07 -7.46 12.02
CA VAL A 48 -15.06 -7.82 13.06
C VAL A 48 -14.78 -7.11 14.37
N ARG A 49 -15.81 -6.95 15.19
CA ARG A 49 -15.70 -6.58 16.59
C ARG A 49 -15.07 -7.73 17.38
N VAL A 50 -14.01 -7.43 18.13
CA VAL A 50 -13.14 -8.46 18.74
C VAL A 50 -13.84 -9.29 19.83
N GLU A 51 -14.86 -8.74 20.48
CA GLU A 51 -15.54 -9.37 21.62
C GLU A 51 -16.50 -10.48 21.22
N ASN A 52 -17.27 -10.26 20.15
CA ASN A 52 -18.39 -11.13 19.76
C ASN A 52 -18.29 -11.64 18.32
N GLY A 53 -17.35 -11.14 17.52
CA GLY A 53 -17.19 -11.52 16.13
C GLY A 53 -18.25 -10.93 15.19
N GLU A 54 -19.05 -9.95 15.65
CA GLU A 54 -19.97 -9.24 14.75
C GLU A 54 -19.18 -8.41 13.74
N PRO A 55 -19.67 -8.28 12.50
CA PRO A 55 -18.88 -7.69 11.43
C PRO A 55 -18.80 -6.18 11.58
N VAL A 56 -17.78 -5.58 10.96
CA VAL A 56 -17.75 -4.13 10.75
C VAL A 56 -18.93 -3.74 9.86
N ALA A 57 -19.62 -2.69 10.28
CA ALA A 57 -20.73 -2.10 9.57
C ALA A 57 -20.44 -0.64 9.23
N TRP A 58 -20.90 -0.20 8.06
CA TRP A 58 -20.84 1.20 7.62
C TRP A 58 -22.24 1.78 7.53
N LEU A 59 -22.51 2.87 8.23
CA LEU A 59 -23.80 3.54 8.20
C LEU A 59 -23.77 4.69 7.19
N SER A 60 -24.57 4.60 6.14
CA SER A 60 -24.65 5.64 5.09
C SER A 60 -26.06 5.67 4.50
N GLN A 61 -26.62 6.88 4.38
CA GLN A 61 -27.96 7.12 3.82
C GLN A 61 -29.08 6.38 4.57
N GLY A 62 -28.94 6.18 5.88
CA GLY A 62 -29.87 5.43 6.71
C GLY A 62 -29.80 3.91 6.54
N GLU A 63 -28.86 3.40 5.73
CA GLU A 63 -28.59 1.98 5.56
C GLU A 63 -27.32 1.55 6.29
N GLU A 64 -27.36 0.36 6.89
CA GLU A 64 -26.19 -0.28 7.49
C GLU A 64 -25.65 -1.34 6.52
N TRP A 65 -24.38 -1.18 6.12
CA TRP A 65 -23.71 -2.07 5.17
C TRP A 65 -22.68 -2.96 5.87
N ILE A 66 -22.79 -4.27 5.70
CA ILE A 66 -21.79 -5.24 6.15
C ILE A 66 -20.71 -5.34 5.08
N LEU A 67 -19.56 -4.69 5.32
CA LEU A 67 -18.55 -4.49 4.29
C LEU A 67 -17.77 -5.78 3.97
N SER A 68 -17.82 -6.16 2.69
CA SER A 68 -16.88 -7.06 2.03
C SER A 68 -16.25 -6.34 0.85
N ASN A 69 -15.00 -5.93 0.97
CA ASN A 69 -14.24 -5.25 -0.07
C ASN A 69 -12.98 -6.05 -0.40
N PRO A 70 -12.96 -6.82 -1.50
CA PRO A 70 -11.79 -7.63 -1.85
C PRO A 70 -10.50 -6.83 -2.02
N ALA A 71 -10.55 -5.52 -2.34
CA ALA A 71 -9.34 -4.68 -2.40
C ALA A 71 -8.70 -4.53 -1.02
N ASN A 72 -9.50 -4.62 0.04
CA ASN A 72 -9.09 -4.54 1.43
C ASN A 72 -8.83 -5.92 2.06
N GLN A 73 -8.54 -6.95 1.26
CA GLN A 73 -8.29 -8.31 1.74
C GLN A 73 -7.07 -8.95 1.04
N GLN A 74 -6.29 -8.16 0.32
CA GLN A 74 -5.19 -8.65 -0.50
C GLN A 74 -4.03 -9.17 0.38
N ASN A 75 -3.77 -8.56 1.53
CA ASN A 75 -2.77 -9.05 2.49
C ASN A 75 -3.31 -10.26 3.28
N LEU A 76 -4.62 -10.31 3.54
CA LEU A 76 -5.27 -11.53 4.04
C LEU A 76 -5.01 -12.71 3.08
N PHE A 77 -5.26 -12.54 1.78
CA PHE A 77 -5.08 -13.61 0.80
C PHE A 77 -3.62 -14.03 0.64
N ARG A 78 -2.66 -13.08 0.66
CA ARG A 78 -1.22 -13.40 0.72
C ARG A 78 -0.88 -14.24 1.95
N THR A 79 -1.42 -13.85 3.11
CA THR A 79 -1.18 -14.55 4.38
C THR A 79 -1.74 -15.96 4.37
N LEU A 80 -2.99 -16.15 3.94
CA LEU A 80 -3.63 -17.47 3.85
C LEU A 80 -2.89 -18.39 2.88
N THR A 81 -2.46 -17.86 1.74
CA THR A 81 -1.65 -18.61 0.77
C THR A 81 -0.29 -19.00 1.37
N GLY A 82 0.44 -18.05 1.96
CA GLY A 82 1.73 -18.32 2.61
C GLY A 82 1.64 -19.32 3.76
N LEU A 83 0.57 -19.25 4.56
CA LEU A 83 0.34 -20.19 5.66
C LEU A 83 0.10 -21.60 5.13
N SER A 84 -0.67 -21.77 4.04
CA SER A 84 -0.83 -23.06 3.38
C SER A 84 0.49 -23.60 2.83
N GLN A 85 1.36 -22.75 2.29
CA GLN A 85 2.67 -23.19 1.79
C GLN A 85 3.58 -23.69 2.92
N LEU A 86 3.60 -23.02 4.07
CA LEU A 86 4.45 -23.43 5.20
C LEU A 86 3.91 -24.64 5.96
N THR A 87 2.59 -24.79 6.07
CA THR A 87 1.98 -25.84 6.91
C THR A 87 1.51 -27.07 6.12
N GLY A 88 1.36 -26.94 4.80
CA GLY A 88 0.71 -27.94 3.95
C GLY A 88 -0.82 -27.98 4.07
N ASP A 89 -1.42 -27.26 5.04
CA ASP A 89 -2.87 -27.23 5.23
C ASP A 89 -3.54 -26.35 4.15
N GLN A 90 -4.22 -27.02 3.21
CA GLN A 90 -4.82 -26.38 2.05
C GLN A 90 -6.10 -25.58 2.37
N ARG A 91 -6.63 -25.64 3.59
CA ARG A 91 -7.89 -24.94 3.90
C ARG A 91 -7.78 -23.41 3.76
N TYR A 92 -6.61 -22.85 4.03
CA TYR A 92 -6.38 -21.40 3.98
C TYR A 92 -6.34 -20.88 2.54
N ILE A 93 -5.48 -21.44 1.69
CA ILE A 93 -5.41 -21.07 0.28
C ILE A 93 -6.74 -21.35 -0.45
N LYS A 94 -7.47 -22.40 -0.06
CA LYS A 94 -8.81 -22.68 -0.60
C LYS A 94 -9.81 -21.56 -0.27
N ALA A 95 -9.78 -21.01 0.94
CA ALA A 95 -10.65 -19.90 1.31
C ALA A 95 -10.34 -18.64 0.50
N ALA A 96 -9.05 -18.28 0.39
CA ALA A 96 -8.60 -17.15 -0.44
C ALA A 96 -9.00 -17.33 -1.92
N ARG A 97 -8.85 -18.54 -2.45
CA ARG A 97 -9.22 -18.88 -3.83
C ARG A 97 -10.71 -18.70 -4.08
N LEU A 98 -11.55 -19.28 -3.23
CA LEU A 98 -13.01 -19.21 -3.40
C LEU A 98 -13.54 -17.78 -3.30
N ALA A 99 -13.03 -16.97 -2.37
CA ALA A 99 -13.39 -15.56 -2.27
C ALA A 99 -12.98 -14.78 -3.53
N THR A 100 -11.75 -15.00 -4.02
CA THR A 100 -11.21 -14.35 -5.22
C THR A 100 -11.97 -14.75 -6.48
N GLU A 101 -12.25 -16.05 -6.67
CA GLU A 101 -13.07 -16.57 -7.77
C GLU A 101 -14.47 -15.95 -7.77
N TYR A 102 -15.09 -15.87 -6.60
CA TYR A 102 -16.40 -15.25 -6.46
C TYR A 102 -16.36 -13.76 -6.80
N ALA A 103 -15.38 -13.02 -6.29
CA ALA A 103 -15.20 -11.59 -6.58
C ALA A 103 -15.00 -11.33 -8.08
N LEU A 104 -14.08 -12.08 -8.71
CA LEU A 104 -13.85 -12.01 -10.16
C LEU A 104 -15.10 -12.34 -10.97
N LYS A 105 -16.01 -13.16 -10.46
CA LYS A 105 -17.22 -13.52 -11.22
C LYS A 105 -18.40 -12.59 -10.98
N HIS A 106 -18.56 -12.11 -9.75
CA HIS A 106 -19.83 -11.51 -9.30
C HIS A 106 -19.71 -10.03 -8.86
N LEU A 107 -18.53 -9.57 -8.47
CA LEU A 107 -18.34 -8.19 -8.01
C LEU A 107 -17.88 -7.32 -9.19
N ARG A 108 -18.75 -7.15 -10.18
CA ARG A 108 -18.47 -6.41 -11.43
C ARG A 108 -19.17 -5.06 -11.49
N TYR A 109 -18.41 -4.00 -11.73
CA TYR A 109 -18.90 -2.68 -12.09
C TYR A 109 -18.52 -2.41 -13.54
N GLY A 110 -19.41 -2.75 -14.48
CA GLY A 110 -19.00 -2.95 -15.88
C GLY A 110 -17.91 -4.03 -15.97
N ASP A 111 -16.82 -3.74 -16.66
CA ASP A 111 -15.64 -4.61 -16.72
C ASP A 111 -14.62 -4.37 -15.58
N LEU A 112 -14.86 -3.35 -14.74
CA LEU A 112 -14.11 -3.13 -13.50
C LEU A 112 -14.60 -4.07 -12.40
N MET A 113 -13.78 -4.27 -11.37
CA MET A 113 -14.24 -4.90 -10.14
C MET A 113 -14.89 -3.85 -9.21
N CYS A 114 -15.99 -4.24 -8.55
CA CYS A 114 -16.61 -3.46 -7.47
C CYS A 114 -15.80 -3.65 -6.19
N TRP A 115 -14.85 -2.75 -5.94
CA TRP A 115 -13.92 -2.77 -4.81
C TRP A 115 -13.17 -1.43 -4.69
N GLY A 116 -12.24 -1.33 -3.74
CA GLY A 116 -11.32 -0.21 -3.59
C GLY A 116 -11.85 0.90 -2.69
N GLY A 117 -11.41 2.13 -2.92
CA GLY A 117 -11.62 3.23 -1.98
C GLY A 117 -13.07 3.70 -1.82
N HIS A 118 -13.91 3.50 -2.84
CA HIS A 118 -15.26 4.08 -2.88
C HIS A 118 -16.36 3.07 -3.26
N MET A 119 -16.03 1.78 -3.35
CA MET A 119 -16.98 0.73 -3.67
C MET A 119 -16.70 -0.51 -2.83
N ALA A 120 -17.76 -1.21 -2.45
CA ALA A 120 -17.69 -2.47 -1.72
C ALA A 120 -18.93 -3.32 -2.02
N TYR A 121 -19.00 -4.51 -1.44
CA TYR A 121 -20.16 -5.37 -1.50
C TYR A 121 -20.77 -5.49 -0.11
N ASP A 122 -22.06 -5.21 0.02
CA ASP A 122 -22.80 -5.41 1.27
C ASP A 122 -23.23 -6.88 1.37
N LEU A 123 -22.67 -7.59 2.35
CA LEU A 123 -23.02 -8.99 2.61
C LEU A 123 -24.44 -9.16 3.14
N ASN A 124 -25.10 -8.13 3.68
CA ASN A 124 -26.49 -8.30 4.11
C ASN A 124 -27.44 -8.28 2.91
N SER A 125 -27.46 -7.17 2.16
CA SER A 125 -28.38 -6.99 1.03
C SER A 125 -27.94 -7.70 -0.26
N LYS A 126 -26.70 -8.20 -0.32
CA LYS A 126 -26.09 -8.83 -1.51
C LYS A 126 -25.96 -7.86 -2.69
N LYS A 127 -25.81 -6.57 -2.40
CA LYS A 127 -25.68 -5.50 -3.39
C LYS A 127 -24.30 -4.88 -3.39
N GLN A 128 -23.93 -4.36 -4.56
CA GLN A 128 -22.81 -3.45 -4.68
C GLN A 128 -23.20 -2.11 -4.07
N ILE A 129 -22.33 -1.57 -3.25
CA ILE A 129 -22.49 -0.28 -2.58
C ILE A 129 -21.36 0.65 -3.01
N HIS A 130 -21.60 1.95 -2.89
CA HIS A 130 -20.61 2.96 -3.23
C HIS A 130 -20.70 4.16 -2.29
N ALA A 131 -19.61 4.91 -2.22
CA ALA A 131 -19.54 6.15 -1.46
C ALA A 131 -20.60 7.14 -1.95
N SER A 132 -21.58 7.42 -1.10
CA SER A 132 -22.72 8.29 -1.40
C SER A 132 -22.31 9.71 -1.81
N ASP A 133 -21.20 10.22 -1.28
CA ASP A 133 -20.66 11.55 -1.57
C ASP A 133 -19.74 11.62 -2.81
N LYS A 134 -19.41 10.47 -3.42
CA LYS A 134 -18.55 10.37 -4.62
C LYS A 134 -19.22 9.70 -5.82
N GLY A 135 -20.31 8.97 -5.59
CA GLY A 135 -20.92 8.07 -6.56
C GLY A 135 -20.08 6.80 -6.77
N PRO A 136 -20.48 5.93 -7.72
CA PRO A 136 -19.74 4.72 -8.03
C PRO A 136 -18.44 5.08 -8.77
N GLN A 137 -17.33 5.03 -8.04
CA GLN A 137 -16.00 5.34 -8.54
C GLN A 137 -15.06 4.17 -8.22
N HIS A 138 -14.43 3.60 -9.24
CA HIS A 138 -13.31 2.70 -9.02
C HIS A 138 -12.10 3.53 -8.60
N GLU A 139 -11.49 3.21 -7.46
CA GLU A 139 -10.31 3.89 -6.95
C GLU A 139 -9.39 2.90 -6.24
N LEU A 140 -8.13 2.86 -6.68
CA LEU A 140 -7.04 2.24 -5.95
C LEU A 140 -5.97 3.31 -5.66
N LYS A 141 -5.47 3.36 -4.42
CA LYS A 141 -4.32 4.18 -4.02
C LYS A 141 -3.31 3.37 -3.22
N CYS A 142 -2.24 2.94 -3.88
CA CYS A 142 -1.22 2.05 -3.34
C CYS A 142 -1.82 0.76 -2.77
N HIS A 143 -2.79 0.12 -3.45
CA HIS A 143 -3.35 -1.15 -2.96
C HIS A 143 -2.43 -2.34 -3.29
N TYR A 144 -1.83 -2.33 -4.48
CA TYR A 144 -1.01 -3.41 -5.03
C TYR A 144 -1.66 -4.79 -4.86
N PRO A 145 -2.79 -5.05 -5.53
CA PRO A 145 -3.50 -6.32 -5.42
C PRO A 145 -2.61 -7.54 -5.73
N PHE A 146 -3.00 -8.70 -5.22
CA PHE A 146 -2.29 -9.96 -5.41
C PHE A 146 -2.60 -10.55 -6.80
N TYR A 147 -2.24 -9.79 -7.84
CA TYR A 147 -2.55 -10.11 -9.23
C TYR A 147 -1.96 -11.44 -9.69
N GLU A 148 -0.82 -11.85 -9.13
CA GLU A 148 -0.23 -13.17 -9.41
C GLU A 148 -1.21 -14.29 -9.07
N PHE A 149 -1.87 -14.20 -7.91
CA PHE A 149 -2.89 -15.17 -7.48
C PHE A 149 -4.17 -15.05 -8.30
N MET A 150 -4.60 -13.83 -8.63
CA MET A 150 -5.78 -13.62 -9.47
C MET A 150 -5.58 -14.18 -10.89
N LEU A 151 -4.40 -14.00 -11.47
CA LEU A 151 -4.02 -14.55 -12.79
C LEU A 151 -3.88 -16.07 -12.77
N GLU A 152 -3.41 -16.66 -11.67
CA GLU A 152 -3.40 -18.11 -11.47
C GLU A 152 -4.82 -18.69 -11.45
N ILE A 153 -5.74 -18.00 -10.78
CA ILE A 153 -7.15 -18.40 -10.66
C ILE A 153 -7.89 -18.27 -11.99
N ASN A 154 -7.85 -17.08 -12.58
CA ASN A 154 -8.53 -16.80 -13.84
C ASN A 154 -7.77 -15.72 -14.61
N ARG A 155 -6.86 -16.17 -15.47
CA ARG A 155 -6.02 -15.33 -16.32
C ARG A 155 -6.83 -14.36 -17.17
N THR A 156 -7.85 -14.86 -17.87
CA THR A 156 -8.65 -14.08 -18.83
C THR A 156 -9.41 -12.96 -18.14
N GLU A 157 -10.14 -13.27 -17.07
CA GLU A 157 -10.92 -12.28 -16.35
C GLU A 157 -10.04 -11.24 -15.65
N THR A 158 -8.88 -11.66 -15.12
CA THR A 158 -7.94 -10.73 -14.49
C THR A 158 -7.30 -9.80 -15.51
N GLN A 159 -6.89 -10.30 -16.69
CA GLN A 159 -6.40 -9.46 -17.79
C GLN A 159 -7.46 -8.43 -18.21
N LYS A 160 -8.70 -8.89 -18.44
CA LYS A 160 -9.82 -8.01 -18.82
C LYS A 160 -10.05 -6.92 -17.79
N MET A 161 -10.04 -7.26 -16.50
CA MET A 161 -10.20 -6.30 -15.41
C MET A 161 -9.06 -5.26 -15.36
N ILE A 162 -7.81 -5.67 -15.57
CA ILE A 162 -6.65 -4.76 -15.60
C ILE A 162 -6.73 -3.82 -16.80
N GLU A 163 -7.08 -4.32 -17.97
CA GLU A 163 -7.25 -3.50 -19.16
C GLU A 163 -8.43 -2.53 -19.01
N ALA A 164 -9.54 -2.96 -18.40
CA ALA A 164 -10.66 -2.09 -18.05
C ALA A 164 -10.24 -1.00 -17.06
N MET A 165 -9.41 -1.33 -16.06
CA MET A 165 -8.87 -0.33 -15.13
C MET A 165 -8.06 0.75 -15.86
N TRP A 166 -7.17 0.36 -16.77
CA TRP A 166 -6.42 1.32 -17.57
C TRP A 166 -7.33 2.17 -18.45
N GLU A 167 -8.25 1.55 -19.18
CA GLU A 167 -9.18 2.27 -20.05
C GLU A 167 -10.06 3.24 -19.26
N SER A 168 -10.56 2.85 -18.08
CA SER A 168 -11.41 3.69 -17.24
C SER A 168 -10.71 4.87 -16.58
N HIS A 169 -9.42 4.73 -16.26
CA HIS A 169 -8.65 5.77 -15.56
C HIS A 169 -7.90 6.71 -16.52
N VAL A 170 -7.38 6.20 -17.64
CA VAL A 170 -6.65 6.99 -18.64
C VAL A 170 -7.65 7.77 -19.52
N ARG A 171 -7.47 9.08 -19.53
CA ARG A 171 -8.32 10.05 -20.23
C ARG A 171 -7.72 10.48 -21.55
N ASP A 172 -6.41 10.66 -21.57
CA ASP A 172 -5.64 10.94 -22.79
C ASP A 172 -4.41 10.03 -22.84
N TRP A 173 -4.39 9.16 -23.84
CA TRP A 173 -3.32 8.20 -24.06
C TRP A 173 -2.04 8.85 -24.64
N ASN A 174 -2.14 10.06 -25.23
CA ASN A 174 -0.99 10.73 -25.83
C ASN A 174 0.03 11.19 -24.79
N ASN A 175 -0.45 11.63 -23.62
CA ASN A 175 0.34 12.22 -22.53
C ASN A 175 0.14 11.51 -21.18
N LEU A 176 -0.65 10.43 -21.17
CA LEU A 176 -1.02 9.68 -19.98
C LEU A 176 -1.75 10.51 -18.91
N GLU A 177 -2.53 11.52 -19.32
CA GLU A 177 -3.48 12.14 -18.42
C GLU A 177 -4.45 11.06 -17.92
N PHE A 178 -4.44 10.83 -16.60
CA PHE A 178 -5.35 9.92 -15.94
C PHE A 178 -5.97 10.57 -14.71
N ASN A 179 -7.01 9.93 -14.18
CA ASN A 179 -7.63 10.34 -12.94
C ASN A 179 -7.61 9.20 -11.92
N ARG A 180 -7.42 9.52 -10.63
CA ARG A 180 -7.51 8.53 -9.54
C ARG A 180 -8.87 7.82 -9.44
N HIS A 181 -9.93 8.39 -10.00
CA HIS A 181 -11.23 7.75 -10.11
C HIS A 181 -11.48 7.27 -11.55
N GLY A 182 -11.94 6.04 -11.70
CA GLY A 182 -12.36 5.45 -12.96
C GLY A 182 -13.84 5.08 -12.96
N GLN A 183 -14.45 5.16 -14.14
CA GLN A 183 -15.80 4.68 -14.40
C GLN A 183 -15.79 3.74 -15.61
N PRO A 184 -16.69 2.75 -15.69
CA PRO A 184 -16.82 1.88 -16.85
C PRO A 184 -17.01 2.72 -18.11
N LYS A 185 -16.29 2.37 -19.18
CA LYS A 185 -16.52 2.94 -20.50
C LYS A 185 -17.48 2.04 -21.27
N GLU A 186 -18.46 2.66 -21.93
CA GLU A 186 -19.34 2.01 -22.89
C GLU A 186 -18.90 2.39 -24.31
N TYR A 187 -18.84 1.43 -25.23
CA TYR A 187 -18.71 1.70 -26.66
C TYR A 187 -19.93 1.15 -27.40
N GLU A 188 -20.23 1.71 -28.59
CA GLU A 188 -21.31 1.20 -29.43
C GLU A 188 -21.06 -0.28 -29.79
N GLY A 189 -21.84 -1.18 -29.19
CA GLY A 189 -21.84 -2.62 -29.50
C GLY A 189 -20.72 -3.46 -28.88
N THR A 190 -19.77 -2.87 -28.13
CA THR A 190 -18.74 -3.61 -27.35
C THR A 190 -18.34 -2.83 -26.09
N THR A 191 -17.91 -3.50 -25.02
CA THR A 191 -17.29 -2.83 -23.85
C THR A 191 -15.76 -2.89 -23.87
N TYR A 192 -15.18 -3.59 -24.87
CA TYR A 192 -13.79 -4.01 -24.84
C TYR A 192 -13.33 -4.57 -26.20
N LYS A 193 -12.15 -4.17 -26.67
CA LYS A 193 -11.37 -4.93 -27.65
C LYS A 193 -10.11 -5.44 -26.95
N GLN A 194 -9.98 -6.75 -26.80
CA GLN A 194 -8.81 -7.37 -26.13
C GLN A 194 -7.49 -6.88 -26.72
N GLY A 195 -6.59 -6.41 -25.85
CA GLY A 195 -5.30 -5.83 -26.24
C GLY A 195 -5.37 -4.39 -26.77
N GLY A 196 -6.57 -3.88 -27.06
CA GLY A 196 -6.76 -2.57 -27.70
C GLY A 196 -6.35 -1.37 -26.85
N VAL A 197 -6.26 -1.53 -25.53
CA VAL A 197 -5.74 -0.49 -24.64
C VAL A 197 -4.24 -0.27 -24.83
N TRP A 198 -3.50 -1.30 -25.26
CA TRP A 198 -2.05 -1.22 -25.43
C TRP A 198 -1.64 -0.75 -26.84
N ASP A 199 -2.56 -0.81 -27.81
CA ASP A 199 -2.36 -0.38 -29.21
C ASP A 199 -2.51 1.15 -29.42
N ARG A 200 -2.68 1.92 -28.34
CA ARG A 200 -2.92 3.37 -28.40
C ARG A 200 -1.64 4.13 -28.79
N SER A 201 -1.82 5.31 -29.38
CA SER A 201 -0.70 6.20 -29.69
C SER A 201 -0.23 6.96 -28.44
N TYR A 202 1.09 7.09 -28.28
CA TYR A 202 1.75 7.87 -27.24
C TYR A 202 2.66 8.92 -27.87
N ARG A 203 2.62 10.17 -27.39
CA ARG A 203 3.40 11.30 -27.94
C ARG A 203 4.42 11.90 -26.96
N SER A 204 4.36 11.55 -25.67
CA SER A 204 5.30 12.02 -24.64
C SER A 204 5.38 13.54 -24.52
N ASP A 205 4.23 14.23 -24.57
CA ASP A 205 4.20 15.70 -24.42
C ASP A 205 4.90 16.14 -23.10
N PRO A 206 5.58 17.30 -23.04
CA PRO A 206 6.33 17.69 -21.84
C PRO A 206 5.48 17.76 -20.56
N VAL A 207 6.10 17.41 -19.43
CA VAL A 207 5.57 17.80 -18.11
C VAL A 207 6.06 19.21 -17.76
N PHE A 208 5.28 20.05 -17.07
CA PHE A 208 3.90 19.84 -16.68
C PHE A 208 2.93 20.30 -17.79
N PHE A 209 1.83 19.59 -17.97
CA PHE A 209 0.73 20.02 -18.82
C PHE A 209 -0.52 20.28 -17.99
N THR A 210 -1.38 21.17 -18.47
CA THR A 210 -2.68 21.45 -17.85
C THR A 210 -3.71 20.42 -18.31
N GLY A 211 -4.40 19.79 -17.37
CA GLY A 211 -5.42 18.78 -17.65
C GLY A 211 -6.51 18.75 -16.59
N LYS A 212 -7.53 17.92 -16.81
CA LYS A 212 -8.63 17.71 -15.85
C LYS A 212 -8.38 16.47 -14.96
N GLY A 213 -7.33 15.72 -15.25
CA GLY A 213 -6.84 14.56 -14.51
C GLY A 213 -6.13 14.95 -13.22
N LEU A 214 -6.15 14.04 -12.26
CA LEU A 214 -5.39 14.12 -11.02
C LEU A 214 -4.41 12.95 -11.04
N THR A 215 -3.24 13.19 -11.63
CA THR A 215 -2.22 12.18 -11.95
C THR A 215 -1.38 11.78 -10.73
N PHE A 216 -2.02 11.66 -9.57
CA PHE A 216 -1.37 11.37 -8.30
C PHE A 216 -0.62 10.04 -8.33
N VAL A 217 0.61 10.01 -7.84
CA VAL A 217 1.46 8.80 -7.82
C VAL A 217 0.83 7.65 -7.04
N ASN A 218 0.02 7.94 -6.02
CA ASN A 218 -0.64 6.89 -5.25
C ASN A 218 -1.62 6.06 -6.10
N ALA A 219 -2.33 6.67 -7.04
CA ALA A 219 -3.17 5.94 -7.99
C ALA A 219 -2.39 5.48 -9.23
N GLY A 220 -1.46 6.31 -9.74
CA GLY A 220 -0.62 5.94 -10.87
C GLY A 220 0.23 4.71 -10.61
N SER A 221 0.61 4.48 -9.35
CA SER A 221 1.35 3.29 -8.94
C SER A 221 0.56 1.99 -9.03
N ASP A 222 -0.74 1.99 -8.77
CA ASP A 222 -1.57 0.81 -9.01
C ASP A 222 -1.69 0.52 -10.52
N LEU A 223 -1.76 1.56 -11.37
CA LEU A 223 -1.80 1.41 -12.84
C LEU A 223 -0.51 0.79 -13.38
N TYR A 224 0.66 1.39 -13.12
CA TYR A 224 1.91 0.83 -13.67
C TYR A 224 2.25 -0.52 -13.05
N TYR A 225 1.88 -0.78 -11.79
CA TYR A 225 2.02 -2.09 -11.16
C TYR A 225 1.19 -3.15 -11.87
N SER A 226 -0.10 -2.89 -12.09
CA SER A 226 -0.99 -3.87 -12.73
C SER A 226 -0.53 -4.22 -14.14
N ALA A 227 -0.07 -3.23 -14.91
CA ALA A 227 0.41 -3.41 -16.27
C ALA A 227 1.76 -4.16 -16.32
N ALA A 228 2.67 -3.87 -15.39
CA ALA A 228 3.92 -4.61 -15.28
C ALA A 228 3.69 -6.08 -14.89
N VAL A 229 2.85 -6.35 -13.89
CA VAL A 229 2.56 -7.71 -13.44
C VAL A 229 1.85 -8.53 -14.52
N VAL A 230 0.82 -7.97 -15.16
CA VAL A 230 0.12 -8.68 -16.23
C VAL A 230 1.05 -8.93 -17.42
N GLY A 231 1.86 -7.94 -17.81
CA GLY A 231 2.83 -8.10 -18.89
C GLY A 231 3.86 -9.19 -18.61
N ALA A 232 4.44 -9.20 -17.40
CA ALA A 232 5.40 -10.22 -16.98
C ALA A 232 4.81 -11.64 -17.00
N LEU A 233 3.66 -11.85 -16.32
CA LEU A 233 3.07 -13.18 -16.16
C LEU A 233 2.35 -13.70 -17.41
N THR A 234 2.03 -12.81 -18.35
CA THR A 234 1.42 -13.15 -19.64
C THR A 234 2.40 -13.09 -20.81
N LYS A 235 3.66 -12.73 -20.53
CA LYS A 235 4.75 -12.60 -21.50
C LYS A 235 4.40 -11.64 -22.64
N GLN A 236 3.78 -10.51 -22.29
CA GLN A 236 3.41 -9.46 -23.22
C GLN A 236 4.22 -8.19 -22.91
N GLU A 237 4.90 -7.68 -23.93
CA GLU A 237 5.76 -6.50 -23.79
C GLU A 237 4.96 -5.19 -23.70
N ALA A 238 3.86 -5.08 -24.47
CA ALA A 238 3.10 -3.84 -24.56
C ALA A 238 2.58 -3.33 -23.19
N PRO A 239 2.01 -4.15 -22.29
CA PRO A 239 1.69 -3.70 -20.93
C PRO A 239 2.90 -3.18 -20.15
N ILE A 240 4.07 -3.80 -20.29
CA ILE A 240 5.31 -3.38 -19.62
C ILE A 240 5.75 -2.01 -20.16
N GLU A 241 5.70 -1.80 -21.47
CA GLU A 241 5.98 -0.50 -22.07
C GLU A 241 5.06 0.60 -21.54
N TRP A 242 3.76 0.34 -21.40
CA TRP A 242 2.82 1.31 -20.84
C TRP A 242 3.04 1.58 -19.35
N ALA A 243 3.34 0.55 -18.56
CA ALA A 243 3.75 0.71 -17.17
C ALA A 243 4.97 1.64 -17.06
N GLU A 244 5.96 1.42 -17.92
CA GLU A 244 7.20 2.16 -17.93
C GLU A 244 7.03 3.60 -18.42
N ARG A 245 6.20 3.83 -19.45
CA ARG A 245 5.80 5.17 -19.90
C ARG A 245 5.15 5.95 -18.76
N LEU A 246 4.20 5.33 -18.03
CA LEU A 246 3.52 5.99 -16.92
C LEU A 246 4.46 6.29 -15.75
N ALA A 247 5.34 5.36 -15.38
CA ALA A 247 6.34 5.60 -14.34
C ALA A 247 7.32 6.71 -14.75
N ALA A 248 7.74 6.77 -16.02
CA ALA A 248 8.62 7.82 -16.55
C ALA A 248 8.02 9.22 -16.41
N ARG A 249 6.69 9.38 -16.53
CA ARG A 249 6.03 10.69 -16.35
C ARG A 249 6.31 11.32 -14.99
N TYR A 250 6.47 10.52 -13.93
CA TYR A 250 6.88 11.03 -12.63
C TYR A 250 8.36 11.40 -12.61
N ALA A 251 9.23 10.60 -13.20
CA ALA A 251 10.66 10.88 -13.27
C ALA A 251 10.96 12.18 -14.05
N GLU A 252 10.19 12.49 -15.09
CA GLU A 252 10.30 13.71 -15.88
C GLU A 252 10.04 14.99 -15.07
N THR A 253 9.39 14.89 -13.91
CA THR A 253 9.10 16.03 -13.03
C THR A 253 10.27 16.41 -12.11
N ALA A 254 11.37 15.65 -12.15
CA ALA A 254 12.52 15.87 -11.29
C ALA A 254 13.06 17.30 -11.43
N HIS A 255 13.21 17.99 -10.30
CA HIS A 255 13.85 19.30 -10.29
C HIS A 255 15.34 19.15 -10.66
N PRO A 256 15.88 19.97 -11.58
CA PRO A 256 17.20 19.75 -12.19
C PRO A 256 18.36 19.77 -11.20
N GLU A 257 18.23 20.50 -10.08
CA GLU A 257 19.30 20.61 -9.08
C GLU A 257 19.21 19.57 -7.95
N THR A 258 17.99 19.20 -7.54
CA THR A 258 17.78 18.37 -6.35
C THR A 258 17.45 16.91 -6.71
N GLY A 259 17.00 16.67 -7.94
CA GLY A 259 16.47 15.39 -8.39
C GLY A 259 15.11 15.03 -7.79
N MET A 260 14.51 15.86 -6.93
CA MET A 260 13.21 15.55 -6.32
C MET A 260 12.10 15.59 -7.38
N THR A 261 11.41 14.45 -7.55
CA THR A 261 10.22 14.34 -8.38
C THR A 261 8.99 14.88 -7.68
N GLY A 262 7.92 15.07 -8.43
CA GLY A 262 6.64 15.55 -7.94
C GLY A 262 5.62 14.45 -7.64
N TYR A 263 4.62 14.80 -6.83
CA TYR A 263 3.52 13.89 -6.48
C TYR A 263 2.59 13.56 -7.66
N GLN A 264 2.59 14.41 -8.69
CA GLN A 264 1.83 14.27 -9.93
C GLN A 264 2.60 14.95 -11.07
N PHE A 265 2.19 14.71 -12.32
CA PHE A 265 2.88 15.24 -13.50
C PHE A 265 2.01 16.15 -14.37
N SER A 266 0.81 16.49 -13.90
CA SER A 266 -0.10 17.45 -14.52
C SER A 266 -0.49 18.58 -13.56
N ILE A 267 -0.80 19.75 -14.11
CA ILE A 267 -1.47 20.85 -13.41
C ILE A 267 -2.97 20.64 -13.56
N SER A 268 -3.67 20.49 -12.43
CA SER A 268 -5.09 20.09 -12.45
C SER A 268 -6.03 21.30 -12.50
N GLU A 269 -6.89 21.34 -13.51
CA GLU A 269 -8.01 22.28 -13.62
C GLU A 269 -9.33 21.52 -13.41
N LEU A 270 -9.79 21.50 -12.17
CA LEU A 270 -11.01 20.78 -11.80
C LEU A 270 -12.26 21.64 -12.04
N PRO A 271 -13.39 21.05 -12.49
CA PRO A 271 -14.66 21.77 -12.61
C PRO A 271 -15.05 22.47 -11.30
N GLY A 272 -15.34 23.76 -11.37
CA GLY A 272 -15.72 24.56 -10.20
C GLY A 272 -14.56 24.97 -9.29
N GLN A 273 -13.31 24.57 -9.58
CA GLN A 273 -12.11 25.07 -8.89
C GLN A 273 -11.32 26.02 -9.80
N ARG A 274 -10.69 27.03 -9.18
CA ARG A 274 -9.91 28.05 -9.89
C ARG A 274 -8.45 27.59 -9.98
N GLY A 275 -8.18 26.62 -10.85
CA GLY A 275 -6.82 26.12 -11.14
C GLY A 275 -6.23 25.18 -10.09
N ASP A 276 -4.90 25.02 -10.14
CA ASP A 276 -4.11 24.19 -9.23
C ASP A 276 -4.24 24.65 -7.77
N ARG A 277 -4.42 23.69 -6.87
CA ARG A 277 -4.77 23.94 -5.47
C ARG A 277 -3.59 24.44 -4.64
N ALA A 278 -2.35 24.09 -5.01
CA ALA A 278 -1.17 24.65 -4.36
C ALA A 278 -0.91 26.07 -4.86
N ALA A 279 -1.07 26.32 -6.17
CA ALA A 279 -0.96 27.66 -6.73
C ALA A 279 -2.01 28.61 -6.12
N HIS A 280 -3.25 28.13 -5.96
CA HIS A 280 -4.31 28.89 -5.29
C HIS A 280 -3.97 29.24 -3.84
N GLN A 281 -3.47 28.28 -3.06
CA GLN A 281 -3.24 28.47 -1.63
C GLN A 281 -1.94 29.22 -1.32
N PHE A 282 -0.89 29.00 -2.12
CA PHE A 282 0.47 29.46 -1.82
C PHE A 282 1.09 30.38 -2.88
N GLY A 283 0.44 30.60 -4.03
CA GLY A 283 1.05 31.34 -5.14
C GLY A 283 1.48 32.78 -4.80
N GLU A 284 0.77 33.46 -3.89
CA GLU A 284 1.18 34.77 -3.37
C GLU A 284 2.25 34.63 -2.27
N GLN A 285 2.02 33.73 -1.30
CA GLN A 285 2.89 33.54 -0.14
C GLN A 285 4.29 33.02 -0.52
N LEU A 286 4.37 32.22 -1.57
CA LEU A 286 5.59 31.60 -2.11
C LEU A 286 5.82 32.04 -3.56
N ALA A 287 5.59 33.32 -3.87
CA ALA A 287 5.64 33.85 -5.23
C ALA A 287 6.96 33.58 -5.98
N ASN A 288 8.08 33.56 -5.25
CA ASN A 288 9.40 33.26 -5.83
C ASN A 288 9.58 31.78 -6.21
N ASP A 289 8.77 30.89 -5.63
CA ASP A 289 8.87 29.45 -5.85
C ASP A 289 7.80 28.91 -6.81
N GLN A 290 6.74 29.69 -7.08
CA GLN A 290 5.62 29.34 -7.98
C GLN A 290 5.08 27.91 -7.74
N PRO A 291 4.60 27.60 -6.52
CA PRO A 291 4.22 26.25 -6.16
C PRO A 291 3.01 25.77 -6.95
N ILE A 292 3.07 24.53 -7.41
CA ILE A 292 1.95 23.74 -7.93
C ILE A 292 1.87 22.42 -7.16
N GLU A 293 0.77 21.69 -7.29
CA GLU A 293 0.59 20.42 -6.57
C GLU A 293 1.69 19.40 -6.85
N ALA A 294 2.24 19.45 -8.06
CA ALA A 294 3.36 18.61 -8.43
C ALA A 294 4.65 18.97 -7.69
N THR A 295 4.90 20.25 -7.40
CA THR A 295 6.17 20.69 -6.83
C THR A 295 6.15 20.80 -5.31
N LEU A 296 4.98 20.74 -4.66
CA LEU A 296 4.84 20.78 -3.21
C LEU A 296 4.46 19.41 -2.66
N SER A 297 5.34 18.83 -1.84
CA SER A 297 5.10 17.55 -1.16
C SER A 297 4.99 17.73 0.35
N VAL A 298 3.81 17.49 0.91
CA VAL A 298 3.63 17.31 2.37
C VAL A 298 3.98 15.86 2.77
N PRO A 299 4.22 15.55 4.06
CA PRO A 299 4.72 14.23 4.46
C PRO A 299 3.90 13.03 3.97
N GLY A 300 2.58 13.15 3.84
CA GLY A 300 1.75 12.08 3.26
C GLY A 300 2.02 11.82 1.77
N GLN A 301 2.37 12.85 1.01
CA GLN A 301 2.79 12.72 -0.39
C GLN A 301 4.21 12.17 -0.50
N ILE A 302 5.12 12.62 0.39
CA ILE A 302 6.48 12.07 0.50
C ILE A 302 6.44 10.56 0.80
N HIS A 303 5.56 10.17 1.73
CA HIS A 303 5.34 8.76 2.07
C HIS A 303 4.90 7.96 0.83
N ALA A 304 3.95 8.48 0.04
CA ALA A 304 3.55 7.81 -1.20
C ALA A 304 4.68 7.70 -2.24
N ILE A 305 5.54 8.72 -2.38
CA ILE A 305 6.63 8.76 -3.36
C ILE A 305 7.79 7.85 -2.93
N ALA A 306 8.34 8.08 -1.74
CA ALA A 306 9.54 7.45 -1.23
C ALA A 306 9.26 6.23 -0.31
N GLY A 307 8.00 5.88 -0.11
CA GLY A 307 7.54 4.69 0.63
C GLY A 307 6.86 3.70 -0.32
N GLU A 308 5.53 3.81 -0.47
CA GLU A 308 4.74 2.82 -1.24
C GLU A 308 5.17 2.71 -2.72
N SER A 309 5.27 3.84 -3.44
CA SER A 309 5.64 3.84 -4.86
C SER A 309 7.08 3.35 -5.07
N ALA A 310 8.01 3.70 -4.18
CA ALA A 310 9.39 3.21 -4.26
C ALA A 310 9.47 1.69 -4.09
N LEU A 311 8.78 1.13 -3.09
CA LEU A 311 8.68 -0.32 -2.88
C LEU A 311 8.03 -1.02 -4.07
N CYS A 312 6.96 -0.45 -4.63
CA CYS A 312 6.29 -0.96 -5.80
C CYS A 312 7.20 -1.02 -7.03
N ARG A 313 7.95 0.05 -7.33
CA ARG A 313 8.89 0.07 -8.45
C ARG A 313 10.03 -0.93 -8.28
N MET A 314 10.55 -1.09 -7.06
CA MET A 314 11.54 -2.12 -6.74
C MET A 314 10.97 -3.54 -6.88
N ALA A 315 9.70 -3.75 -6.53
CA ALA A 315 9.01 -5.02 -6.76
C ALA A 315 8.86 -5.35 -8.25
N ILE A 316 8.54 -4.34 -9.07
CA ILE A 316 8.49 -4.49 -10.53
C ILE A 316 9.88 -4.86 -11.09
N TYR A 317 10.95 -4.25 -10.58
CA TYR A 317 12.31 -4.66 -10.94
C TYR A 317 12.58 -6.11 -10.57
N ASP A 318 12.25 -6.55 -9.34
CA ASP A 318 12.44 -7.94 -8.93
C ASP A 318 11.68 -8.93 -9.83
N LEU A 319 10.49 -8.53 -10.31
CA LEU A 319 9.67 -9.34 -11.22
C LEU A 319 10.24 -9.39 -12.66
N LEU A 320 10.75 -8.27 -13.17
CA LEU A 320 11.20 -8.14 -14.56
C LEU A 320 12.71 -8.36 -14.76
N GLY A 321 13.49 -8.39 -13.67
CA GLY A 321 14.95 -8.35 -13.72
C GLY A 321 15.46 -7.09 -14.43
N GLU A 322 16.51 -7.23 -15.23
CA GLU A 322 17.12 -6.10 -15.96
C GLU A 322 16.16 -5.39 -16.93
N ARG A 323 15.10 -6.06 -17.42
CA ARG A 323 14.06 -5.37 -18.20
C ARG A 323 13.37 -4.28 -17.38
N GLY A 324 13.25 -4.46 -16.06
CA GLY A 324 12.69 -3.51 -15.14
C GLY A 324 13.68 -2.47 -14.60
N ARG A 325 14.91 -2.40 -15.12
CA ARG A 325 15.99 -1.58 -14.53
C ARG A 325 15.61 -0.12 -14.32
N ARG A 326 14.86 0.48 -15.24
CA ARG A 326 14.40 1.87 -15.11
C ARG A 326 13.53 2.11 -13.88
N PHE A 327 12.68 1.15 -13.51
CA PHE A 327 11.87 1.26 -12.30
C PHE A 327 12.74 1.31 -11.04
N LEU A 328 13.79 0.49 -10.97
CA LEU A 328 14.76 0.53 -9.88
C LEU A 328 15.48 1.88 -9.85
N ASP A 329 16.02 2.34 -10.98
CA ASP A 329 16.79 3.59 -11.04
C ASP A 329 15.93 4.79 -10.58
N TRP A 330 14.65 4.85 -11.01
CA TRP A 330 13.74 5.91 -10.56
C TRP A 330 13.39 5.81 -9.07
N ALA A 331 13.22 4.60 -8.53
CA ALA A 331 12.99 4.42 -7.09
C ALA A 331 14.20 4.89 -6.27
N LEU A 332 15.42 4.51 -6.67
CA LEU A 332 16.65 4.91 -5.99
C LEU A 332 16.86 6.43 -6.06
N ALA A 333 16.59 7.04 -7.22
CA ALA A 333 16.68 8.49 -7.37
C ALA A 333 15.73 9.24 -6.42
N ASP A 334 14.47 8.80 -6.31
CA ASP A 334 13.50 9.38 -5.38
C ASP A 334 13.95 9.21 -3.92
N LEU A 335 14.41 8.01 -3.53
CA LEU A 335 14.90 7.75 -2.18
C LEU A 335 16.10 8.66 -1.83
N GLN A 336 17.08 8.79 -2.73
CA GLN A 336 18.23 9.68 -2.51
C GLN A 336 17.81 11.14 -2.40
N ALA A 337 16.97 11.63 -3.33
CA ALA A 337 16.56 13.03 -3.35
C ALA A 337 15.75 13.41 -2.09
N TYR A 338 14.72 12.64 -1.74
CA TYR A 338 13.93 12.92 -0.55
C TYR A 338 14.72 12.68 0.74
N GLY A 339 15.66 11.74 0.75
CA GLY A 339 16.59 11.49 1.84
C GLY A 339 17.52 12.69 2.10
N ARG A 340 18.02 13.34 1.06
CA ARG A 340 18.88 14.53 1.18
C ARG A 340 18.11 15.77 1.63
N TYR A 341 16.99 16.06 0.98
CA TYR A 341 16.37 17.37 1.10
C TYR A 341 15.23 17.41 2.12
N ALA A 342 14.46 16.33 2.25
CA ALA A 342 13.26 16.30 3.10
C ALA A 342 13.49 15.63 4.46
N TYR A 343 14.37 14.62 4.57
CA TYR A 343 14.65 13.93 5.82
C TYR A 343 15.57 14.77 6.75
N ASP A 344 15.25 14.79 8.04
CA ASP A 344 16.09 15.34 9.11
C ASP A 344 16.49 14.20 10.06
N GLU A 345 17.75 13.76 9.91
CA GLU A 345 18.34 12.68 10.71
C GLU A 345 18.42 13.00 12.21
N ARG A 346 18.47 14.28 12.61
CA ARG A 346 18.60 14.66 14.03
C ARG A 346 17.29 14.47 14.77
N LYS A 347 16.18 14.65 14.07
CA LYS A 347 14.82 14.55 14.61
C LYS A 347 14.10 13.27 14.17
N ASN A 348 14.67 12.53 13.22
CA ASN A 348 14.05 11.41 12.52
C ASN A 348 12.67 11.78 11.94
N VAL A 349 12.59 12.87 11.18
CA VAL A 349 11.34 13.35 10.57
C VAL A 349 11.52 13.68 9.08
N PHE A 350 10.44 13.64 8.32
CA PHE A 350 10.33 14.23 6.99
C PHE A 350 9.61 15.57 7.05
N HIS A 351 10.22 16.59 6.46
CA HIS A 351 9.64 17.93 6.33
C HIS A 351 8.77 18.03 5.08
N PRO A 352 7.63 18.76 5.11
CA PRO A 352 7.03 19.29 3.89
C PRO A 352 8.06 20.11 3.12
N VAL A 353 8.11 19.92 1.81
CA VAL A 353 9.19 20.43 0.96
C VAL A 353 8.65 20.82 -0.42
N LEU A 354 9.28 21.81 -1.06
CA LEU A 354 9.17 22.02 -2.50
C LEU A 354 10.24 21.20 -3.24
N THR A 355 10.00 20.80 -4.49
CA THR A 355 10.97 20.04 -5.29
C THR A 355 12.30 20.79 -5.50
N ASN A 356 12.35 22.11 -5.31
CA ASN A 356 13.59 22.90 -5.29
C ASN A 356 14.42 22.77 -3.99
N GLY A 357 13.99 21.97 -3.00
CA GLY A 357 14.71 21.76 -1.74
C GLY A 357 14.23 22.63 -0.57
N LYS A 358 13.35 23.60 -0.81
CA LYS A 358 12.86 24.50 0.25
C LYS A 358 11.96 23.75 1.24
N ARG A 359 12.41 23.60 2.48
CA ARG A 359 11.60 23.07 3.59
C ARG A 359 10.55 24.09 4.02
N LEU A 360 9.33 23.63 4.22
CA LEU A 360 8.17 24.45 4.55
C LEU A 360 7.66 24.24 5.99
N THR A 361 8.38 23.52 6.83
CA THR A 361 7.95 23.28 8.22
C THR A 361 7.86 24.60 8.99
N GLY A 362 6.72 24.84 9.63
CA GLY A 362 6.43 26.07 10.34
C GLY A 362 5.86 27.18 9.46
N LEU A 363 5.72 26.99 8.13
CA LEU A 363 5.00 27.93 7.27
C LEU A 363 3.53 27.98 7.70
N VAL A 364 3.08 29.16 8.14
CA VAL A 364 1.69 29.42 8.55
C VAL A 364 0.85 29.75 7.31
N LEU A 365 -0.25 29.02 7.11
CA LEU A 365 -1.10 29.15 5.93
C LEU A 365 -1.86 30.48 5.95
N GLU A 366 -1.70 31.29 4.90
CA GLU A 366 -2.40 32.59 4.77
C GLU A 366 -3.84 32.46 4.25
N LYS A 367 -4.14 31.34 3.60
CA LYS A 367 -5.44 31.04 2.98
C LYS A 367 -5.90 29.63 3.33
N ASP A 368 -7.22 29.45 3.41
CA ASP A 368 -7.83 28.13 3.42
C ASP A 368 -7.57 27.43 2.08
N GLY A 369 -7.37 26.11 2.12
CA GLY A 369 -7.16 25.36 0.90
C GLY A 369 -6.88 23.89 1.14
N TYR A 370 -6.38 23.24 0.08
CA TYR A 370 -6.17 21.80 0.05
C TYR A 370 -5.16 21.29 1.10
N TYR A 371 -4.19 22.12 1.47
CA TYR A 371 -3.11 21.75 2.39
C TYR A 371 -3.38 22.09 3.86
N GLY A 372 -4.55 22.68 4.16
CA GLY A 372 -4.95 23.03 5.52
C GLY A 372 -5.75 24.34 5.57
N ARG A 373 -6.17 24.70 6.78
CA ARG A 373 -6.92 25.93 7.05
C ARG A 373 -5.99 27.10 7.33
N ARG A 374 -6.45 28.31 7.05
CA ARG A 374 -5.75 29.55 7.38
C ARG A 374 -5.36 29.56 8.87
N GLY A 375 -4.10 29.90 9.15
CA GLY A 375 -3.54 29.94 10.49
C GLY A 375 -2.95 28.61 10.99
N GLU A 376 -3.23 27.48 10.33
CA GLU A 376 -2.49 26.25 10.59
C GLU A 376 -1.04 26.37 10.07
N ALA A 377 -0.13 25.59 10.65
CA ALA A 377 1.26 25.53 10.20
C ALA A 377 1.57 24.16 9.58
N LEU A 378 2.29 24.16 8.46
CA LEU A 378 2.79 22.91 7.87
C LEU A 378 3.77 22.24 8.84
N SER A 379 3.54 20.95 9.12
CA SER A 379 4.30 20.18 10.11
C SER A 379 5.05 19.02 9.47
N SER A 380 6.20 18.69 10.04
CA SER A 380 6.93 17.46 9.72
C SER A 380 6.24 16.24 10.33
N LYS A 381 6.51 15.05 9.79
CA LYS A 381 6.07 13.78 10.37
C LYS A 381 7.27 12.85 10.63
N PRO A 382 7.23 12.02 11.68
CA PRO A 382 8.28 11.02 11.92
C PRO A 382 8.53 10.13 10.70
N ALA A 383 9.78 9.78 10.44
CA ALA A 383 10.12 8.69 9.54
C ALA A 383 9.76 7.38 10.25
N ASP A 384 8.74 6.70 9.74
CA ASP A 384 8.20 5.49 10.32
C ASP A 384 8.86 4.23 9.75
N GLY A 385 8.32 3.06 10.13
CA GLY A 385 8.83 1.78 9.66
C GLY A 385 8.70 1.57 8.15
N LEU A 386 7.70 2.16 7.47
CA LEU A 386 7.58 2.01 6.01
C LEU A 386 8.72 2.75 5.33
N MET A 387 9.01 3.97 5.79
CA MET A 387 10.16 4.74 5.30
C MET A 387 11.47 3.99 5.58
N PHE A 388 11.65 3.41 6.77
CA PHE A 388 12.84 2.58 7.02
C PHE A 388 12.95 1.40 6.04
N TRP A 389 11.85 0.69 5.79
CA TRP A 389 11.84 -0.45 4.87
C TRP A 389 12.15 -0.03 3.44
N SER A 390 11.56 1.06 2.93
CA SER A 390 11.81 1.49 1.54
C SER A 390 13.29 1.83 1.30
N TYR A 391 13.94 2.51 2.26
CA TYR A 391 15.37 2.80 2.16
C TYR A 391 16.24 1.56 2.33
N ALA A 392 15.87 0.63 3.23
CA ALA A 392 16.59 -0.64 3.38
C ALA A 392 16.48 -1.52 2.12
N ALA A 393 15.31 -1.55 1.49
CA ALA A 393 15.07 -2.23 0.22
C ALA A 393 15.88 -1.59 -0.93
N GLY A 394 15.97 -0.25 -0.96
CA GLY A 394 16.81 0.47 -1.92
C GLY A 394 18.30 0.16 -1.72
N TYR A 395 18.78 0.15 -0.48
CA TYR A 395 20.14 -0.23 -0.15
C TYR A 395 20.46 -1.67 -0.56
N ARG A 396 19.57 -2.65 -0.29
CA ARG A 396 19.76 -4.05 -0.70
C ARG A 396 20.04 -4.20 -2.21
N ARG A 397 19.42 -3.35 -3.04
CA ARG A 397 19.51 -3.44 -4.51
C ARG A 397 20.63 -2.60 -5.12
N SER A 398 21.24 -1.69 -4.37
CA SER A 398 22.22 -0.73 -4.89
C SER A 398 23.55 -0.73 -4.17
N GLU A 399 23.58 -1.17 -2.91
CA GLU A 399 24.70 -1.01 -1.98
C GLU A 399 25.16 0.45 -1.81
N ASP A 400 24.28 1.40 -2.13
CA ASP A 400 24.61 2.83 -2.14
C ASP A 400 24.93 3.32 -0.70
N PRO A 401 26.12 3.94 -0.48
CA PRO A 401 26.53 4.37 0.85
C PRO A 401 25.66 5.46 1.47
N GLU A 402 25.01 6.29 0.66
CA GLU A 402 24.12 7.34 1.16
C GLU A 402 22.79 6.74 1.63
N LEU A 403 22.23 5.81 0.87
CA LEU A 403 21.05 5.06 1.33
C LEU A 403 21.37 4.32 2.64
N TRP A 404 22.55 3.72 2.76
CA TRP A 404 22.99 3.11 4.02
C TRP A 404 23.03 4.11 5.19
N HIS A 405 23.60 5.29 4.97
CA HIS A 405 23.64 6.37 5.98
C HIS A 405 22.23 6.74 6.46
N ILE A 406 21.27 6.84 5.54
CA ILE A 406 19.88 7.16 5.88
C ILE A 406 19.22 6.02 6.66
N VAL A 407 19.36 4.77 6.20
CA VAL A 407 18.85 3.57 6.89
C VAL A 407 19.34 3.50 8.33
N ARG A 408 20.63 3.76 8.55
CA ARG A 408 21.23 3.74 9.89
C ARG A 408 20.63 4.82 10.80
N ASN A 409 20.44 6.03 10.30
CA ASN A 409 19.86 7.12 11.09
C ASN A 409 18.38 6.88 11.39
N MET A 410 17.61 6.37 10.43
CA MET A 410 16.21 5.95 10.65
C MET A 410 16.14 4.82 11.68
N GLY A 411 17.00 3.80 11.56
CA GLY A 411 17.09 2.70 12.52
C GLY A 411 17.36 3.20 13.94
N ARG A 412 18.27 4.17 14.12
CA ARG A 412 18.51 4.81 15.42
C ARG A 412 17.26 5.54 15.92
N GLY A 413 16.60 6.32 15.06
CA GLY A 413 15.37 7.04 15.39
C GLY A 413 14.18 6.14 15.73
N LEU A 414 14.19 4.90 15.24
CA LEU A 414 13.21 3.85 15.54
C LEU A 414 13.61 2.97 16.74
N GLY A 415 14.75 3.26 17.39
CA GLY A 415 15.20 2.53 18.57
C GLY A 415 15.78 1.14 18.28
N LEU A 416 16.40 0.95 17.11
CA LEU A 416 17.06 -0.31 16.70
C LEU A 416 18.54 -0.37 17.13
N GLY A 417 19.04 0.66 17.80
CA GLY A 417 20.44 0.78 18.16
C GLY A 417 21.32 1.22 16.98
N ASP A 418 22.58 0.78 16.99
CA ASP A 418 23.56 1.11 15.95
C ASP A 418 23.70 -0.05 14.96
N LEU A 419 23.11 0.11 13.77
CA LEU A 419 23.05 -0.97 12.78
C LEU A 419 24.45 -1.41 12.30
N ASP A 420 25.46 -0.52 12.29
CA ASP A 420 26.84 -0.88 11.94
C ASP A 420 27.42 -1.94 12.89
N LYS A 421 27.05 -1.90 14.18
CA LYS A 421 27.50 -2.91 15.16
C LYS A 421 26.81 -4.26 14.95
N LEU A 422 25.56 -4.24 14.49
CA LEU A 422 24.82 -5.46 14.17
C LEU A 422 25.39 -6.16 12.93
N ARG A 423 26.03 -5.42 12.02
CA ARG A 423 26.72 -5.97 10.84
C ARG A 423 27.93 -6.85 11.20
N GLN A 424 28.52 -6.68 12.38
CA GLN A 424 29.73 -7.40 12.80
C GLN A 424 29.37 -8.68 13.58
N ALA A 425 29.70 -9.84 13.02
CA ALA A 425 29.55 -11.14 13.67
C ALA A 425 30.34 -11.21 14.99
N GLY A 426 29.79 -11.87 16.02
CA GLY A 426 30.46 -12.11 17.30
C GLY A 426 30.33 -11.01 18.36
N THR A 427 29.65 -9.90 18.07
CA THR A 427 29.33 -8.87 19.07
C THR A 427 28.09 -9.28 19.87
N LEU A 428 28.26 -9.68 21.14
CA LEU A 428 27.14 -9.85 22.07
C LEU A 428 26.42 -8.50 22.25
N LEU A 429 25.20 -8.40 21.74
CA LEU A 429 24.37 -7.21 21.93
C LEU A 429 23.00 -7.62 22.48
N PRO A 430 22.65 -7.22 23.71
CA PRO A 430 21.26 -7.05 24.05
C PRO A 430 20.77 -5.82 23.29
N CYS A 431 20.10 -6.03 22.15
CA CYS A 431 19.32 -4.96 21.56
C CYS A 431 18.10 -4.80 22.47
N GLY A 432 18.14 -3.89 23.45
CA GLY A 432 16.99 -3.63 24.33
C GLY A 432 15.85 -2.88 23.63
N THR A 433 15.61 -3.18 22.35
CA THR A 433 14.59 -2.48 21.55
C THR A 433 13.21 -2.78 22.10
N LYS A 434 12.29 -1.83 21.96
CA LYS A 434 10.85 -2.04 22.21
C LYS A 434 10.05 -1.97 20.92
N CYS A 435 10.74 -1.97 19.77
CA CYS A 435 10.11 -1.87 18.48
C CYS A 435 9.24 -3.10 18.23
N SER A 436 7.98 -2.87 17.89
CA SER A 436 7.02 -3.87 17.43
C SER A 436 6.39 -3.44 16.10
N ASN A 437 7.14 -2.72 15.27
CA ASN A 437 6.65 -2.20 14.00
C ASN A 437 6.89 -3.22 12.88
N THR A 438 5.81 -3.61 12.22
CA THR A 438 5.81 -4.65 11.18
C THR A 438 6.62 -4.28 9.93
N HIS A 439 6.62 -3.02 9.51
CA HIS A 439 7.46 -2.58 8.40
C HIS A 439 8.95 -2.58 8.75
N VAL A 440 9.30 -2.32 10.02
CA VAL A 440 10.70 -2.46 10.47
C VAL A 440 11.19 -3.89 10.34
N LEU A 441 10.35 -4.88 10.68
CA LEU A 441 10.67 -6.29 10.46
C LEU A 441 11.00 -6.54 8.97
N PHE A 442 10.16 -6.08 8.04
CA PHE A 442 10.45 -6.20 6.61
C PHE A 442 11.78 -5.55 6.22
N GLY A 443 12.06 -4.34 6.71
CA GLY A 443 13.34 -3.67 6.46
C GLY A 443 14.55 -4.46 6.98
N LEU A 444 14.46 -5.07 8.16
CA LEU A 444 15.52 -5.93 8.69
C LEU A 444 15.72 -7.20 7.87
N LEU A 445 14.66 -7.77 7.30
CA LEU A 445 14.79 -8.91 6.37
C LEU A 445 15.51 -8.50 5.07
N GLU A 446 15.33 -7.27 4.58
CA GLU A 446 16.12 -6.76 3.46
C GLU A 446 17.62 -6.67 3.82
N LEU A 447 17.95 -6.20 5.04
CA LEU A 447 19.33 -6.09 5.51
C LEU A 447 19.97 -7.46 5.77
N ALA A 448 19.22 -8.41 6.33
CA ALA A 448 19.68 -9.78 6.57
C ALA A 448 20.03 -10.49 5.26
N ALA A 449 19.23 -10.28 4.20
CA ALA A 449 19.45 -10.90 2.91
C ALA A 449 20.79 -10.49 2.25
N ILE A 450 21.28 -9.27 2.51
CA ILE A 450 22.58 -8.78 1.97
C ILE A 450 23.74 -8.97 2.95
N HIS A 451 23.48 -9.06 4.25
CA HIS A 451 24.48 -9.34 5.28
C HIS A 451 24.07 -10.59 6.10
N PRO A 452 24.17 -11.81 5.54
CA PRO A 452 23.65 -13.02 6.19
C PRO A 452 24.36 -13.38 7.50
N GLU A 453 25.63 -13.00 7.67
CA GLU A 453 26.42 -13.23 8.88
C GLU A 453 26.20 -12.16 9.97
N SER A 454 25.26 -11.24 9.77
CA SER A 454 24.92 -10.16 10.71
C SER A 454 23.88 -10.60 11.76
N HIS A 455 23.67 -9.74 12.74
CA HIS A 455 22.61 -9.91 13.75
C HIS A 455 21.25 -9.33 13.30
N TYR A 456 21.05 -8.95 12.04
CA TYR A 456 19.77 -8.37 11.58
C TYR A 456 18.62 -9.37 11.67
N LEU A 457 18.85 -10.65 11.34
CA LEU A 457 17.82 -11.68 11.48
C LEU A 457 17.46 -11.93 12.95
N THR A 458 18.44 -11.93 13.85
CA THR A 458 18.21 -12.02 15.30
C THR A 458 17.38 -10.85 15.82
N LEU A 459 17.67 -9.63 15.35
CA LEU A 459 16.87 -8.45 15.70
C LEU A 459 15.45 -8.54 15.11
N ALA A 460 15.30 -9.04 13.88
CA ALA A 460 13.99 -9.26 13.27
C ALA A 460 13.18 -10.30 14.05
N GLU A 461 13.82 -11.35 14.57
CA GLU A 461 13.21 -12.34 15.44
C GLU A 461 12.69 -11.71 16.75
N GLU A 462 13.51 -10.87 17.40
CA GLU A 462 13.11 -10.14 18.61
C GLU A 462 11.92 -9.20 18.35
N ILE A 463 11.93 -8.47 17.22
CA ILE A 463 10.79 -7.62 16.83
C ILE A 463 9.56 -8.47 16.52
N GLY A 464 9.71 -9.66 15.92
CA GLY A 464 8.62 -10.62 15.74
C GLY A 464 7.98 -11.01 17.07
N ASP A 465 8.79 -11.26 18.11
CA ASP A 465 8.30 -11.51 19.46
C ASP A 465 7.56 -10.32 20.05
N HIS A 466 8.06 -9.10 19.83
CA HIS A 466 7.37 -7.89 20.27
C HIS A 466 6.06 -7.65 19.52
N ILE A 467 5.98 -7.97 18.22
CA ILE A 467 4.72 -7.95 17.46
C ILE A 467 3.73 -8.90 18.12
N LEU A 468 4.11 -10.17 18.33
CA LEU A 468 3.23 -11.13 19.01
C LEU A 468 2.78 -10.66 20.39
N ALA A 469 3.70 -10.14 21.21
CA ALA A 469 3.40 -9.70 22.56
C ALA A 469 2.49 -8.45 22.61
N ASN A 470 2.67 -7.53 21.66
CA ASN A 470 2.03 -6.21 21.70
C ASN A 470 0.81 -6.09 20.79
N THR A 471 0.67 -6.93 19.77
CA THR A 471 -0.41 -6.83 18.78
C THR A 471 -1.33 -8.04 18.70
N PHE A 472 -0.90 -9.24 19.13
CA PHE A 472 -1.76 -10.43 19.08
C PHE A 472 -2.71 -10.51 20.29
N HIS A 473 -3.93 -9.98 20.15
CA HIS A 473 -4.95 -9.91 21.19
C HIS A 473 -6.27 -10.52 20.71
N HIS A 474 -6.97 -11.24 21.58
CA HIS A 474 -8.30 -11.81 21.27
C HIS A 474 -8.31 -12.74 20.03
N GLY A 475 -7.15 -13.31 19.66
CA GLY A 475 -7.01 -14.11 18.45
C GLY A 475 -6.86 -13.28 17.16
N PHE A 476 -6.70 -11.97 17.27
CA PHE A 476 -6.51 -11.02 16.16
C PHE A 476 -5.21 -10.22 16.31
N PHE A 477 -4.71 -9.65 15.22
CA PHE A 477 -3.61 -8.68 15.24
C PHE A 477 -4.18 -7.25 15.27
N LEU A 478 -3.92 -6.52 16.35
CA LEU A 478 -4.49 -5.20 16.67
C LEU A 478 -3.39 -4.26 17.17
N PRO A 479 -3.48 -2.94 16.95
CA PRO A 479 -2.47 -2.02 17.49
C PRO A 479 -2.43 -1.97 19.04
N SER A 480 -3.51 -2.37 19.71
CA SER A 480 -3.54 -2.59 21.16
C SER A 480 -4.74 -3.44 21.57
N LYS A 481 -4.68 -4.04 22.78
CA LYS A 481 -5.80 -4.78 23.40
C LYS A 481 -7.09 -3.98 23.61
N ARG A 482 -7.03 -2.64 23.50
CA ARG A 482 -8.21 -1.78 23.64
C ARG A 482 -8.98 -1.59 22.34
N HIS A 483 -8.40 -1.97 21.19
CA HIS A 483 -9.09 -1.79 19.91
C HIS A 483 -10.37 -2.60 19.84
N VAL A 484 -11.43 -1.96 19.34
CA VAL A 484 -12.77 -2.53 19.26
C VAL A 484 -12.90 -3.50 18.08
N TYR A 485 -12.26 -3.16 16.96
CA TYR A 485 -12.39 -3.86 15.70
C TYR A 485 -11.04 -4.44 15.23
N ALA A 486 -11.07 -5.68 14.76
CA ALA A 486 -9.99 -6.32 14.03
C ALA A 486 -10.20 -6.14 12.54
N ARG A 487 -9.18 -5.62 11.84
CA ARG A 487 -9.10 -5.62 10.38
C ARG A 487 -8.44 -6.91 9.91
N PHE A 488 -9.00 -7.58 8.92
CA PHE A 488 -8.40 -8.83 8.42
C PHE A 488 -7.22 -8.60 7.47
N ASP A 489 -7.09 -7.41 6.89
CA ASP A 489 -5.92 -7.01 6.09
C ASP A 489 -4.70 -6.56 6.91
N SER A 490 -4.60 -7.00 8.17
CA SER A 490 -3.39 -6.74 8.96
C SER A 490 -2.17 -7.40 8.30
N ILE A 491 -1.06 -6.66 8.23
CA ILE A 491 0.19 -7.15 7.65
C ILE A 491 1.09 -7.88 8.67
N ASP A 492 0.79 -7.76 9.96
CA ASP A 492 1.50 -8.46 11.04
C ASP A 492 1.64 -9.96 10.77
N PRO A 493 0.56 -10.71 10.47
CA PRO A 493 0.70 -12.14 10.24
C PRO A 493 1.54 -12.46 9.00
N LEU A 494 1.44 -11.67 7.92
CA LEU A 494 2.24 -11.87 6.72
C LEU A 494 3.74 -11.69 6.99
N ALA A 495 4.10 -10.64 7.74
CA ALA A 495 5.48 -10.39 8.15
C ALA A 495 6.05 -11.52 9.01
N LEU A 496 5.25 -12.06 9.94
CA LEU A 496 5.64 -13.19 10.77
C LEU A 496 5.85 -14.48 9.96
N LEU A 497 5.08 -14.71 8.90
CA LEU A 497 5.32 -15.81 7.98
C LEU A 497 6.61 -15.61 7.18
N HIS A 498 6.87 -14.39 6.68
CA HIS A 498 8.14 -14.09 6.01
C HIS A 498 9.35 -14.30 6.91
N LEU A 499 9.27 -13.84 8.18
CA LEU A 499 10.31 -14.07 9.18
C LEU A 499 10.52 -15.58 9.43
N SER A 500 9.43 -16.33 9.64
CA SER A 500 9.52 -17.78 9.85
C SER A 500 10.16 -18.50 8.67
N ALA A 501 9.77 -18.12 7.44
CA ALA A 501 10.30 -18.71 6.22
C ALA A 501 11.77 -18.32 5.99
N GLU A 502 12.18 -17.10 6.33
CA GLU A 502 13.59 -16.67 6.30
C GLU A 502 14.45 -17.49 7.28
N MET A 503 13.97 -17.69 8.52
CA MET A 503 14.65 -18.51 9.52
C MET A 503 14.80 -19.98 9.07
N GLN A 504 13.95 -20.45 8.17
CA GLN A 504 14.01 -21.78 7.54
C GLN A 504 14.77 -21.79 6.21
N GLY A 505 15.32 -20.66 5.77
CA GLY A 505 16.06 -20.53 4.50
C GLY A 505 15.20 -20.64 3.25
N ASN A 506 13.89 -20.39 3.34
CA ASN A 506 12.94 -20.59 2.25
C ASN A 506 11.88 -19.47 2.14
N ARG A 507 12.28 -18.20 2.32
CA ARG A 507 11.35 -17.05 2.26
C ARG A 507 10.58 -16.94 0.95
N SER A 508 11.11 -17.46 -0.16
CA SER A 508 10.50 -17.41 -1.49
C SER A 508 9.14 -18.13 -1.61
N VAL A 509 8.77 -19.00 -0.67
CA VAL A 509 7.43 -19.65 -0.70
C VAL A 509 6.30 -18.74 -0.21
N ILE A 510 6.64 -17.64 0.47
CA ILE A 510 5.64 -16.69 0.96
C ILE A 510 5.37 -15.64 -0.12
N PRO A 511 4.09 -15.39 -0.46
CA PRO A 511 3.75 -14.31 -1.38
C PRO A 511 4.33 -12.98 -0.95
N SER A 512 5.03 -12.31 -1.86
CA SER A 512 5.67 -11.03 -1.59
C SER A 512 4.67 -9.93 -1.24
N TYR A 513 5.09 -9.04 -0.35
CA TYR A 513 4.40 -7.81 0.03
C TYR A 513 5.21 -6.59 -0.40
N PHE A 514 4.55 -5.57 -0.95
CA PHE A 514 5.20 -4.41 -1.58
C PHE A 514 4.75 -3.07 -1.01
N GLY A 515 4.33 -3.02 0.25
CA GLY A 515 3.90 -1.78 0.91
C GLY A 515 2.47 -1.34 0.57
N GLY A 516 1.66 -2.25 0.02
CA GLY A 516 0.26 -1.97 -0.31
C GLY A 516 -0.59 -1.72 0.94
N LYS A 517 -1.59 -0.85 0.84
CA LYS A 517 -2.51 -0.50 1.92
C LYS A 517 -3.96 -0.55 1.46
N ALA A 518 -4.80 -0.97 2.37
CA ALA A 518 -6.23 -1.05 2.19
C ALA A 518 -6.94 0.18 2.78
N PHE A 519 -8.03 0.63 2.17
CA PHE A 519 -8.96 1.60 2.76
C PHE A 519 -10.33 1.54 2.09
N PHE A 520 -11.35 1.98 2.84
CA PHE A 520 -12.66 2.34 2.32
C PHE A 520 -13.01 3.72 2.85
N ALA A 521 -13.52 4.58 1.98
CA ALA A 521 -13.89 5.94 2.34
C ALA A 521 -15.21 6.34 1.69
N ALA A 522 -16.15 6.78 2.52
CA ALA A 522 -17.47 7.22 2.13
C ALA A 522 -18.01 8.24 3.14
N ASP A 523 -19.14 8.85 2.83
CA ASP A 523 -19.93 9.52 3.87
C ASP A 523 -20.38 8.51 4.93
N TYR A 524 -20.30 8.90 6.19
CA TYR A 524 -20.86 8.17 7.32
C TYR A 524 -21.91 9.04 7.97
N ASP A 525 -23.11 8.48 8.23
CA ASP A 525 -24.25 9.26 8.71
C ASP A 525 -23.91 10.06 9.99
N GLY A 526 -24.20 11.35 9.94
CA GLY A 526 -23.90 12.30 11.02
C GLY A 526 -22.43 12.68 11.18
N ASN A 527 -21.51 12.11 10.40
CA ASN A 527 -20.06 12.32 10.53
C ASN A 527 -19.38 12.84 9.25
N GLY A 528 -20.06 12.81 8.11
CA GLY A 528 -19.50 13.25 6.85
C GLY A 528 -18.54 12.20 6.25
N HIS A 529 -17.72 12.62 5.28
CA HIS A 529 -16.72 11.74 4.66
C HIS A 529 -15.67 11.25 5.69
N ARG A 530 -15.53 9.92 5.79
CA ARG A 530 -14.62 9.22 6.71
C ARG A 530 -13.85 8.13 5.99
N TYR A 531 -12.70 7.74 6.57
CA TYR A 531 -11.92 6.57 6.16
C TYR A 531 -12.07 5.50 7.24
N ASP A 532 -12.32 4.25 6.83
CA ASP A 532 -12.41 3.09 7.71
C ASP A 532 -11.20 2.97 8.65
N SER A 533 -10.00 3.19 8.12
CA SER A 533 -8.73 3.10 8.84
C SER A 533 -8.63 4.09 10.02
N SER A 534 -9.11 5.32 9.86
CA SER A 534 -9.02 6.36 10.89
C SER A 534 -10.30 6.53 11.71
N PHE A 535 -11.42 5.99 11.27
CA PHE A 535 -12.72 6.17 11.91
C PHE A 535 -13.25 4.91 12.60
N ILE A 536 -13.10 3.73 11.99
CA ILE A 536 -13.60 2.45 12.54
C ILE A 536 -12.47 1.70 13.23
N TYR A 537 -11.39 1.42 12.49
CA TYR A 537 -10.30 0.58 12.98
C TYR A 537 -9.37 1.28 13.97
N SER A 538 -9.57 2.59 14.19
CA SER A 538 -8.90 3.37 15.24
C SER A 538 -9.64 3.38 16.58
N LEU A 539 -10.88 2.87 16.61
CA LEU A 539 -11.71 2.89 17.82
C LEU A 539 -11.11 2.02 18.90
N VAL A 540 -10.94 2.61 20.08
CA VAL A 540 -10.50 1.95 21.30
C VAL A 540 -11.59 2.06 22.36
N LYS A 541 -11.72 1.02 23.19
CA LYS A 541 -12.50 1.10 24.43
C LYS A 541 -11.81 2.04 25.40
N ASP A 542 -12.62 2.77 26.16
CA ASP A 542 -12.17 3.65 27.23
C ASP A 542 -11.30 2.90 28.26
#